data_AF-X0ZUH4-F1
#
_entry.id   AF-X0ZUH4-F1
#
_cell.length_a   1.000
_cell.length_b   1.000
_cell.length_c   1.000
_cell.angle_alpha   90.00
_cell.angle_beta   90.00
_cell.angle_gamma   90.00
#
_symmetry.space_group_name_H-M   'P 1'
#
loop_
_entity.id
_entity.type
_entity.pdbx_description
1 polymer ?
#
loop_
_entity_poly.entity_id
_entity_poly.type
_entity_poly.pdbx_seq_one_letter_code
_entity_poly.pdbx_strand_id
1 'polypeptide(L)'
;MNKQAIFDEWMGRARKRFEERNPKSAMMYEKAQKYLPGGDTRTAVFFKPYPVFTAEGEGCRFRDLDGHVYIDFLNNYTALIHGHAHPDVVKAVTEQVKHG
;
A
#
# COMPACT_ATOMS: atom_id res chain seq x y z
N MET A 1 -0.28 -27.03 -23.37
CA MET A 1 0.16 -26.58 -22.03
C MET A 1 -0.99 -26.81 -21.05
N ASN A 2 -0.77 -27.35 -19.85
CA ASN A 2 -1.86 -27.58 -18.88
C ASN A 2 -2.20 -26.27 -18.12
N LYS A 3 -3.36 -26.22 -17.45
CA LYS A 3 -3.83 -25.03 -16.73
C LYS A 3 -2.85 -24.56 -15.65
N GLN A 4 -2.16 -25.49 -14.98
CA GLN A 4 -1.19 -25.19 -13.93
C GLN A 4 0.02 -24.45 -14.51
N ALA A 5 0.59 -24.95 -15.61
CA ALA A 5 1.74 -24.33 -16.26
C ALA A 5 1.44 -22.91 -16.77
N ILE A 6 0.21 -22.67 -17.28
CA ILE A 6 -0.22 -21.32 -17.68
C ILE A 6 -0.31 -20.40 -16.45
N PHE A 7 -0.89 -20.87 -15.36
CA PHE A 7 -0.99 -20.10 -14.12
C PHE A 7 0.40 -19.73 -13.58
N ASP A 8 1.31 -20.69 -13.51
CA ASP A 8 2.67 -20.47 -13.00
C ASP A 8 3.45 -19.47 -13.87
N GLU A 9 3.32 -19.57 -15.20
CA GLU A 9 3.90 -18.61 -16.13
C GLU A 9 3.36 -17.19 -15.90
N TRP A 10 2.04 -17.05 -15.75
CA TRP A 10 1.40 -15.75 -15.54
C TRP A 10 1.77 -15.14 -14.20
N MET A 11 1.76 -15.94 -13.13
CA MET A 11 2.15 -15.48 -11.79
C MET A 11 3.62 -15.11 -11.75
N GLY A 12 4.49 -15.88 -12.41
CA GLY A 12 5.91 -15.54 -12.54
C GLY A 12 6.13 -14.20 -13.23
N ARG A 13 5.45 -13.96 -14.36
CA ARG A 13 5.51 -12.67 -15.07
C ARG A 13 4.95 -11.52 -14.23
N ALA A 14 3.80 -11.71 -13.59
CA ALA A 14 3.17 -10.68 -12.76
C ALA A 14 4.07 -10.29 -11.58
N ARG A 15 4.64 -11.28 -10.89
CA ARG A 15 5.56 -11.06 -9.78
C ARG A 15 6.83 -10.34 -10.21
N LYS A 16 7.46 -10.80 -11.30
CA LYS A 16 8.67 -10.15 -11.83
C LYS A 16 8.40 -8.68 -12.16
N ARG A 17 7.30 -8.39 -12.86
CA ARG A 17 6.89 -7.02 -13.18
C ARG A 17 6.60 -6.19 -11.93
N PHE A 18 5.99 -6.78 -10.90
CA PHE A 18 5.77 -6.10 -9.63
C PHE A 18 7.10 -5.74 -8.97
N GLU A 19 8.04 -6.68 -8.89
CA GLU A 19 9.34 -6.46 -8.25
C GLU A 19 10.18 -5.40 -8.97
N GLU A 20 10.23 -5.44 -10.31
CA GLU A 20 10.97 -4.47 -11.13
C GLU A 20 10.42 -3.04 -11.02
N ARG A 21 9.11 -2.90 -10.77
CA ARG A 21 8.46 -1.59 -10.71
C ARG A 21 8.43 -0.98 -9.31
N ASN A 22 8.64 -1.76 -8.25
CA ASN A 22 8.49 -1.28 -6.87
C ASN A 22 9.79 -1.39 -6.03
N PRO A 23 10.96 -0.94 -6.52
CA PRO A 23 12.23 -1.09 -5.82
C PRO A 23 12.30 -0.33 -4.49
N LYS A 24 11.63 0.82 -4.34
CA LYS A 24 11.62 1.57 -3.07
C LYS A 24 10.74 0.90 -2.04
N SER A 25 9.61 0.33 -2.44
CA SER A 25 8.78 -0.49 -1.56
C SER A 25 9.54 -1.74 -1.08
N ALA A 26 10.32 -2.38 -1.96
CA ALA A 26 11.19 -3.52 -1.59
C ALA A 26 12.23 -3.12 -0.52
N MET A 27 12.93 -2.01 -0.75
CA MET A 27 13.92 -1.47 0.18
C MET A 27 13.29 -1.10 1.54
N MET A 28 12.10 -0.51 1.53
CA MET A 28 11.41 -0.13 2.76
C MET A 28 10.92 -1.36 3.54
N TYR A 29 10.46 -2.39 2.84
CA TYR A 29 10.11 -3.68 3.44
C TYR A 29 11.33 -4.33 4.13
N GLU A 30 12.47 -4.42 3.45
CA GLU A 30 13.70 -4.96 4.04
C GLU A 30 14.12 -4.18 5.29
N LYS A 31 13.99 -2.85 5.26
CA LYS A 31 14.23 -2.02 6.44
C LYS A 31 13.24 -2.31 7.56
N ALA A 32 11.95 -2.43 7.27
CA ALA A 32 10.90 -2.69 8.25
C ALA A 32 11.08 -4.03 8.97
N GLN A 33 11.54 -5.07 8.25
CA GLN A 33 11.82 -6.39 8.82
C GLN A 33 12.87 -6.38 9.93
N LYS A 34 13.73 -5.36 10.01
CA LYS A 34 14.71 -5.21 11.10
C LYS A 34 14.07 -4.85 12.43
N TYR A 35 12.84 -4.33 12.41
CA TYR A 35 12.16 -3.78 13.59
C TYR A 35 10.81 -4.44 13.86
N LEU A 36 10.17 -5.01 12.84
CA LEU A 36 8.84 -5.58 12.90
C LEU A 36 8.85 -7.03 12.41
N PRO A 37 8.18 -7.97 13.10
CA PRO A 37 8.01 -9.34 12.61
C PRO A 37 7.38 -9.34 11.21
N GLY A 38 8.10 -9.86 10.22
CA GLY A 38 7.63 -9.85 8.83
C GLY A 38 7.48 -8.46 8.21
N GLY A 39 8.05 -7.41 8.82
CA GLY A 39 8.03 -6.05 8.28
C GLY A 39 6.66 -5.34 8.36
N ASP A 40 5.72 -5.86 9.17
CA ASP A 40 4.33 -5.40 9.21
C ASP A 40 3.78 -5.38 10.65
N THR A 41 2.76 -4.55 10.91
CA THR A 41 2.03 -4.49 12.19
C THR A 41 0.56 -4.93 12.07
N ARG A 42 0.08 -5.18 10.84
CA ARG A 42 -1.29 -5.57 10.49
C ARG A 42 -1.28 -6.60 9.36
N THR A 43 -1.39 -7.87 9.72
CA THR A 43 -1.36 -9.00 8.77
C THR A 43 -2.29 -8.86 7.56
N ALA A 44 -3.45 -8.21 7.71
CA ALA A 44 -4.43 -8.06 6.63
C ALA A 44 -3.90 -7.30 5.40
N VAL A 45 -2.92 -6.41 5.56
CA VAL A 45 -2.37 -5.61 4.44
C VAL A 45 -1.16 -6.26 3.75
N PHE A 46 -0.67 -7.38 4.31
CA PHE A 46 0.50 -8.06 3.78
C PHE A 46 0.16 -8.96 2.59
N PHE A 47 1.00 -8.91 1.55
CA PHE A 47 1.01 -9.90 0.47
C PHE A 47 2.44 -10.12 -0.03
N LYS A 48 2.69 -11.29 -0.64
CA LYS A 48 3.99 -11.61 -1.24
C LYS A 48 4.15 -10.92 -2.61
N PRO A 49 5.36 -10.48 -2.98
CA PRO A 49 6.62 -10.64 -2.24
C PRO A 49 6.78 -9.66 -1.07
N TYR A 50 6.15 -8.48 -1.16
CA TYR A 50 6.07 -7.44 -0.14
C TYR A 50 4.93 -6.46 -0.50
N PRO A 51 4.34 -5.74 0.47
CA PRO A 51 3.33 -4.73 0.19
C PRO A 51 3.92 -3.48 -0.47
N VAL A 52 3.09 -2.72 -1.18
CA VAL A 52 3.45 -1.36 -1.62
C VAL A 52 3.45 -0.41 -0.42
N PHE A 53 4.44 0.48 -0.37
CA PHE A 53 4.51 1.51 0.66
C PHE A 53 3.93 2.82 0.11
N THR A 54 2.88 3.33 0.74
CA THR A 54 2.21 4.57 0.33
C THR A 54 2.99 5.80 0.80
N ALA A 55 3.16 6.78 -0.09
CA ALA A 55 3.81 8.07 0.21
C ALA A 55 2.79 9.11 0.68
N GLU A 56 1.68 9.24 -0.05
CA GLU A 56 0.61 10.21 0.23
C GLU A 56 -0.70 9.81 -0.45
N GLY A 57 -1.80 10.44 -0.07
CA GLY A 57 -3.10 10.26 -0.71
C GLY A 57 -4.00 11.48 -0.57
N GLU A 58 -4.91 11.63 -1.54
CA GLU A 58 -5.91 12.70 -1.61
C GLU A 58 -7.18 12.17 -2.28
N GLY A 59 -8.33 12.37 -1.64
CA GLY A 59 -9.62 11.88 -2.11
C GLY A 59 -9.61 10.36 -2.32
N CYS A 60 -9.99 9.89 -3.50
CA CYS A 60 -10.00 8.47 -3.83
C CYS A 60 -8.67 7.95 -4.39
N ARG A 61 -7.57 8.70 -4.29
CA ARG A 61 -6.27 8.31 -4.86
C ARG A 61 -5.17 8.28 -3.83
N PHE A 62 -4.19 7.40 -4.06
CA PHE A 62 -2.92 7.44 -3.34
C PHE A 62 -1.75 7.26 -4.30
N ARG A 63 -0.57 7.74 -3.88
CA ARG A 63 0.70 7.57 -4.58
C ARG A 63 1.65 6.73 -3.72
N ASP A 64 2.25 5.70 -4.30
CA ASP A 64 3.28 4.89 -3.62
C ASP A 64 4.66 5.56 -3.64
N LEU A 65 5.63 5.00 -2.90
CA LEU A 65 7.01 5.51 -2.86
C LEU A 65 7.70 5.49 -4.24
N ASP A 66 7.28 4.57 -5.11
CA ASP A 66 7.80 4.36 -6.45
C ASP A 66 7.16 5.34 -7.49
N GLY A 67 6.15 6.11 -7.06
CA GLY A 67 5.55 7.19 -7.83
C GLY A 67 4.28 6.79 -8.61
N HIS A 68 3.80 5.56 -8.44
CA HIS A 68 2.56 5.13 -9.09
C HIS A 68 1.35 5.72 -8.39
N VAL A 69 0.35 6.14 -9.17
CA VAL A 69 -0.93 6.66 -8.65
C VAL A 69 -2.01 5.62 -8.87
N TYR A 70 -2.76 5.33 -7.81
CA TYR A 70 -3.84 4.34 -7.80
C TYR A 70 -5.16 5.01 -7.44
N ILE A 71 -6.27 4.43 -7.92
CA ILE A 71 -7.60 4.68 -7.35
C ILE A 71 -7.80 3.65 -6.23
N ASP A 72 -8.10 4.13 -5.03
CA ASP A 72 -8.25 3.30 -3.83
C ASP A 72 -9.68 2.74 -3.73
N PHE A 73 -9.83 1.51 -4.18
CA PHE A 73 -11.07 0.74 -4.00
C PHE A 73 -11.12 -0.04 -2.68
N LEU A 74 -10.00 -0.19 -1.98
CA LEU A 74 -9.95 -0.92 -0.71
C LEU A 74 -10.45 -0.04 0.44
N ASN A 75 -10.13 1.25 0.38
CA ASN A 75 -10.68 2.28 1.26
C ASN A 75 -10.43 1.95 2.76
N ASN A 76 -9.21 1.52 3.07
CA ASN A 76 -8.82 0.99 4.38
C ASN A 76 -9.86 0.03 4.99
N TYR A 77 -10.34 -0.94 4.21
CA TYR A 77 -11.42 -1.85 4.63
C TYR A 77 -12.65 -1.10 5.13
N THR A 78 -13.14 -0.15 4.33
CA THR A 78 -14.29 0.74 4.58
C THR A 78 -14.09 1.89 5.57
N ALA A 79 -13.02 1.88 6.38
CA ALA A 79 -12.82 2.89 7.42
C ALA A 79 -12.51 4.29 6.87
N LEU A 80 -12.00 4.39 5.65
CA LEU A 80 -11.60 5.67 5.05
C LEU A 80 -12.69 6.23 4.11
N ILE A 81 -13.98 6.00 4.41
CA ILE A 81 -15.09 6.20 3.46
C ILE A 81 -15.12 7.59 2.77
N HIS A 82 -14.64 8.62 3.45
CA HIS A 82 -14.54 10.00 2.94
C HIS A 82 -13.35 10.25 2.00
N GLY A 83 -12.49 9.25 1.79
CA GLY A 83 -11.23 9.36 1.07
C GLY A 83 -10.07 9.84 1.93
N HIS A 84 -8.88 9.78 1.35
CA HIS A 84 -7.64 10.29 1.93
C HIS A 84 -7.71 11.81 2.10
N ALA A 85 -7.24 12.32 3.24
CA ALA A 85 -7.10 13.76 3.51
C ALA A 85 -8.37 14.61 3.27
N HIS A 86 -9.56 14.10 3.61
CA HIS A 86 -10.80 14.85 3.46
C HIS A 86 -10.72 16.22 4.20
N PRO A 87 -10.95 17.37 3.52
CA PRO A 87 -10.65 18.70 4.09
C PRO A 87 -11.29 18.97 5.45
N ASP A 88 -12.56 18.61 5.62
CA ASP A 88 -13.28 18.83 6.89
C ASP A 88 -12.77 17.96 8.02
N VAL A 89 -12.33 16.72 7.73
CA VAL A 89 -11.77 15.81 8.73
C VAL A 89 -10.40 16.31 9.16
N VAL A 90 -9.54 16.69 8.20
CA VAL A 90 -8.20 17.25 8.47
C VAL A 90 -8.31 18.52 9.31
N LYS A 91 -9.24 19.43 8.96
CA LYS A 91 -9.49 20.64 9.72
C LYS A 91 -9.94 20.33 11.14
N ALA A 92 -10.95 19.47 11.31
CA ALA A 92 -11.48 19.12 12.63
C ALA A 92 -10.41 18.52 13.55
N VAL A 93 -9.62 17.57 13.05
CA VAL A 93 -8.51 16.95 13.81
C VAL A 93 -7.44 17.99 14.15
N THR A 94 -7.05 18.83 13.18
CA THR A 94 -6.00 19.84 13.36
C THR A 94 -6.40 20.89 14.40
N GLU A 95 -7.65 21.37 14.40
CA GLU A 95 -8.11 22.30 15.43
C GLU A 95 -8.17 21.64 16.79
N GLN A 96 -8.67 20.40 16.88
CA GLN A 96 -8.75 19.69 18.15
C GLN A 96 -7.36 19.47 18.79
N VAL A 97 -6.35 19.10 18.01
CA VAL A 97 -4.98 18.88 18.51
C VAL A 97 -4.36 20.13 19.13
N LYS A 98 -4.79 21.34 18.75
CA LYS A 98 -4.32 22.60 19.35
C LYS A 98 -4.81 22.81 20.79
N HIS A 99 -5.79 22.02 21.24
CA HIS A 99 -6.39 22.15 22.57
C HIS A 99 -5.86 21.16 23.62
N GLY A 100 -4.92 20.28 23.26
CA GLY A 100 -4.43 19.20 24.13
C GLY A 100 -5.43 18.06 24.28
#